data_AF-A0A6P0YWN6-F1
#
_entry.id   AF-A0A6P0YWN6-F1
#
_cell.length_a   1.000
_cell.length_b   1.000
_cell.length_c   1.000
_cell.angle_alpha   90.00
_cell.angle_beta   90.00
_cell.angle_gamma   90.00
#
_symmetry.space_group_name_H-M   'P 1'
#
loop_
_entity.id
_entity.type
_entity.pdbx_description
1 polymer ?
#
loop_
_entity_poly.entity_id
_entity_poly.type
_entity_poly.pdbx_seq_one_letter_code
_entity_poly.pdbx_strand_id
1 'polypeptide(L)' 'PRVYMTYSGSMQDIQTLAHELGHAYHSWAMRDLPLAQLRYPMTLAETASIFAQTVVNDVMIRNASTSKFWHSSTADES' A
#
# COMPACT_ATOMS: atom_id res chain seq x y z
N PRO A 1 15.31 -1.79 6.83
CA PRO A 1 14.56 -2.82 6.07
C PRO A 1 14.83 -2.68 4.57
N ARG A 2 14.91 -3.78 3.83
CA ARG A 2 15.07 -3.80 2.39
C ARG A 2 13.97 -4.70 1.83
N VAL A 3 13.25 -4.22 0.82
CA VAL A 3 12.18 -4.98 0.14
C VAL A 3 12.71 -5.39 -1.22
N TYR A 4 12.66 -6.69 -1.53
CA TYR A 4 13.07 -7.23 -2.83
C TYR A 4 11.90 -8.03 -3.41
N MET A 5 11.46 -7.68 -4.62
CA MET A 5 10.41 -8.44 -5.32
C MET A 5 10.53 -8.25 -6.83
N THR A 6 9.98 -9.21 -7.56
CA THR A 6 9.74 -9.07 -9.01
C THR A 6 8.37 -8.44 -9.21
N TYR A 7 8.31 -7.31 -9.92
CA TYR A 7 7.08 -6.55 -10.14
C TYR A 7 6.58 -6.75 -11.58
N SER A 8 5.39 -7.32 -11.73
CA SER A 8 4.72 -7.56 -13.02
C SER A 8 3.59 -6.56 -13.31
N GLY A 9 3.30 -5.65 -12.38
CA GLY A 9 2.22 -4.67 -12.50
C GLY A 9 0.85 -5.19 -12.09
N SER A 10 0.76 -6.38 -11.50
CA SER A 10 -0.50 -6.92 -11.01
C SER A 10 -0.95 -6.22 -9.73
N MET A 11 -2.26 -6.22 -9.46
CA MET A 11 -2.80 -5.75 -8.19
C MET A 11 -2.16 -6.48 -7.00
N GLN A 12 -1.92 -7.78 -7.14
CA GLN A 12 -1.30 -8.60 -6.11
C GLN A 12 0.13 -8.16 -5.80
N ASP A 13 0.90 -7.77 -6.81
CA ASP A 13 2.26 -7.25 -6.63
C ASP A 13 2.24 -5.95 -5.85
N ILE A 14 1.28 -5.07 -6.13
CA ILE A 14 1.16 -3.79 -5.43
C ILE A 14 0.74 -4.01 -3.98
N GLN A 15 -0.19 -4.93 -3.71
CA GLN A 15 -0.58 -5.30 -2.34
C GLN A 15 0.60 -5.90 -1.56
N THR A 16 1.39 -6.75 -2.20
CA THR A 16 2.59 -7.37 -1.59
C THR A 16 3.64 -6.30 -1.28
N LEU A 17 3.89 -5.38 -2.21
CA LEU A 17 4.78 -4.25 -1.97
C LEU A 17 4.29 -3.36 -0.82
N ALA A 18 3.00 -3.05 -0.78
CA ALA A 18 2.41 -2.24 0.29
C ALA A 18 2.55 -2.92 1.67
N HIS A 19 2.37 -4.24 1.72
CA HIS A 19 2.55 -5.04 2.93
C HIS A 19 3.98 -4.92 3.48
N GLU A 20 4.97 -5.17 2.63
CA GLU A 20 6.39 -5.11 3.00
C GLU A 20 6.84 -3.68 3.37
N LEU A 21 6.28 -2.67 2.69
CA LEU A 21 6.51 -1.27 3.05
C LEU A 21 5.93 -0.91 4.42
N GLY A 22 4.79 -1.50 4.81
CA GLY A 22 4.23 -1.33 6.16
C GLY A 22 5.16 -1.87 7.24
N HIS A 23 5.74 -3.06 7.04
CA HIS A 23 6.79 -3.58 7.94
C HIS A 23 8.05 -2.72 7.93
N ALA A 24 8.47 -2.24 6.77
CA ALA A 24 9.64 -1.39 6.64
C ALA A 24 9.46 -0.06 7.39
N TYR A 25 8.31 0.58 7.23
CA TYR A 25 7.95 1.80 7.93
C TYR A 25 7.87 1.58 9.44
N HIS A 26 7.21 0.50 9.88
CA HIS A 26 7.11 0.16 11.31
C HIS A 26 8.49 0.00 11.95
N SER A 27 9.38 -0.73 11.29
CA SER A 27 10.77 -0.92 11.74
C SER A 27 11.55 0.39 11.77
N TRP A 28 11.33 1.29 10.81
CA TRP A 28 11.95 2.61 10.77
C TRP A 28 11.43 3.53 11.89
N ALA A 29 10.12 3.53 12.13
CA ALA A 29 9.50 4.31 13.20
C ALA A 29 9.98 3.88 14.60
N MET A 30 10.34 2.60 14.76
CA MET A 30 10.87 2.05 16.01
C MET A 30 12.39 2.19 16.17
N ARG A 31 13.12 2.73 15.18
CA ARG A 31 14.59 2.71 15.15
C ARG A 31 15.28 3.34 16.37
N ASP A 32 14.62 4.31 17.01
CA ASP A 32 15.17 5.10 18.12
C ASP A 32 14.71 4.55 19.49
N LEU A 33 13.97 3.44 19.52
CA LEU A 33 13.52 2.79 20.75
C LEU A 33 14.64 1.94 21.38
N PRO A 34 14.72 1.89 22.71
CA PRO A 34 15.55 0.92 23.43
C PRO A 34 15.28 -0.52 22.98
N LEU A 35 16.33 -1.36 22.94
CA LEU A 35 16.24 -2.77 22.52
C LEU A 35 15.14 -3.56 23.26
N ALA A 36 14.89 -3.23 24.53
CA ALA A 36 13.84 -3.86 25.33
C ALA A 36 12.42 -3.64 24.78
N GLN A 37 12.20 -2.55 24.04
CA GLN A 37 10.91 -2.15 23.45
C GLN A 37 10.77 -2.57 21.98
N LEU A 38 11.85 -3.04 21.34
CA LEU A 38 11.82 -3.62 19.99
C LEU A 38 11.19 -5.01 19.94
N ARG A 39 10.87 -5.61 21.09
CA ARG A 39 10.10 -6.86 21.17
C ARG A 39 8.62 -6.54 21.23
N TYR A 40 8.00 -6.43 20.06
CA TYR A 40 6.55 -6.25 19.92
C TYR A 40 5.89 -7.54 19.37
N PRO A 41 4.58 -7.74 19.61
CA PRO A 41 3.85 -8.87 19.05
C PRO A 41 3.80 -8.81 17.53
N MET A 42 3.86 -9.97 16.88
CA MET A 42 3.70 -10.08 15.42
C MET A 42 2.37 -9.46 14.94
N THR A 43 1.30 -9.58 15.73
CA THR A 43 -0.01 -8.96 15.42
C THR A 43 0.06 -7.43 15.30
N LEU A 44 0.95 -6.77 16.06
CA LEU A 44 1.18 -5.33 15.93
C LEU A 44 1.95 -5.00 14.65
N ALA A 45 2.93 -5.85 14.30
CA ALA A 45 3.65 -5.76 13.03
C ALA A 45 2.68 -5.84 11.83
N GLU A 46 1.76 -6.81 11.89
CA GLU A 46 0.76 -7.04 10.85
C GLU A 46 -0.28 -5.92 10.77
N THR A 47 -0.59 -5.27 11.89
CA THR A 47 -1.47 -4.10 11.87
C THR A 47 -0.89 -2.99 10.99
N ALA A 48 0.43 -2.78 11.04
CA ALA A 48 1.10 -1.79 10.19
C ALA A 48 1.14 -2.21 8.70
N SER A 49 1.34 -3.50 8.40
CA SER A 49 1.33 -4.01 7.02
C SER A 49 -0.06 -3.97 6.40
N ILE A 50 -1.12 -4.31 7.14
CA ILE A 50 -2.52 -4.21 6.69
C ILE A 50 -2.97 -2.76 6.55
N PHE A 51 -2.53 -1.87 7.45
CA PHE A 51 -2.80 -0.44 7.31
C PHE A 51 -2.22 0.13 6.00
N ALA A 52 -0.96 -0.19 5.69
CA ALA A 52 -0.34 0.27 4.44
C ALA A 52 -1.08 -0.24 3.19
N GLN A 53 -1.49 -1.51 3.17
CA GLN A 53 -2.34 -2.06 2.11
C GLN A 53 -3.67 -1.30 1.97
N THR A 54 -4.30 -0.96 3.10
CA THR A 54 -5.58 -0.23 3.14
C THR A 54 -5.46 1.17 2.53
N VAL A 55 -4.39 1.91 2.86
CA VAL A 55 -4.13 3.25 2.29
C VAL A 55 -3.96 3.16 0.77
N VAL A 56 -3.16 2.20 0.29
CA VAL A 56 -2.94 2.01 -1.15
C VAL A 56 -4.24 1.65 -1.87
N ASN A 57 -5.05 0.78 -1.27
CA ASN A 57 -6.35 0.39 -1.82
C ASN A 57 -7.31 1.58 -1.94
N ASP A 58 -7.42 2.43 -0.92
CA ASP A 58 -8.25 3.64 -0.96
C ASP A 58 -7.83 4.58 -2.11
N VAL A 59 -6.52 4.81 -2.28
CA VAL A 59 -5.99 5.61 -3.41
C VAL A 59 -6.33 4.98 -4.76
N MET A 60 -6.19 3.66 -4.89
CA MET A 60 -6.53 2.95 -6.12
C MET A 60 -8.01 3.06 -6.47
N ILE A 61 -8.92 2.92 -5.49
CA ILE A 61 -10.36 3.06 -5.70
C ILE A 61 -10.70 4.49 -6.17
N ARG A 62 -10.11 5.51 -5.54
CA ARG A 62 -10.29 6.92 -5.94
C ARG A 62 -9.82 7.17 -7.37
N ASN A 63 -8.68 6.62 -7.75
CA ASN A 63 -8.12 6.78 -9.10
C ASN A 63 -8.91 5.99 -10.15
N ALA A 64 -9.39 4.79 -9.84
CA ALA A 64 -10.24 4.00 -10.73
C ALA A 64 -11.56 4.74 -11.06
N SER A 65 -12.11 5.47 -10.10
CA SER A 65 -13.32 6.27 -10.24
C SER A 65 -13.16 7.49 -11.17
N THR A 66 -11.93 7.96 -11.37
CA THR A 66 -11.62 9.20 -12.11
C THR A 66 -11.48 8.96 -13.63
N SER A 67 -11.30 7.70 -14.07
CA SER A 67 -11.06 7.35 -15.48
C SER A 67 -12.31 7.41 -16.38
N LYS A 68 -13.53 7.37 -15.82
CA LYS A 68 -14.75 7.08 -16.60
C LYS A 68 -15.59 8.28 -17.05
N PHE A 69 -15.06 9.51 -17.00
CA PHE A 69 -15.85 10.71 -17.35
C PHE A 69 -15.66 11.22 -18.81
N TRP A 70 -14.61 10.79 -19.52
CA TRP A 70 -14.21 11.43 -20.80
C TRP A 70 -14.59 10.69 -22.09
N HIS A 71 -15.38 9.61 -22.05
CA HIS A 71 -15.74 8.84 -23.25
C HIS A 71 -17.24 8.83 -23.61
N SER A 72 -18.07 9.74 -23.07
CA SER A 72 -19.52 9.76 -23.35
C SER A 72 -20.09 11.08 -23.90
N SER A 73 -19.27 12.01 -24.41
CA SER A 73 -19.76 13.33 -24.85
C SER A 73 -19.37 13.77 -26.26
N THR A 74 -18.95 12.88 -27.17
CA THR A 74 -18.67 13.27 -28.58
C THR A 74 -19.24 12.31 -29.62
N ALA A 75 -20.36 11.65 -29.35
CA ALA A 75 -21.02 10.77 -30.33
C ALA A 75 -22.48 11.14 -30.63
N ASP A 76 -22.91 12.36 -30.28
CA ASP A 76 -24.23 12.88 -30.63
C ASP A 76 -24.10 14.37 -30.97
N GLU A 77 -23.49 14.67 -32.13
CA GLU A 77 -23.69 15.92 -32.89
C GLU A 77 -22.90 15.83 -34.21
N SER A 78 -23.54 15.20 -35.23
CA SER A 78 -23.49 15.49 -36.68
C SER A 78 -23.79 14.24 -37.51
#